data_AF-A0AAJ2IGU3-F1
#
_entry.id   AF-A0AAJ2IGU3-F1
#
_cell.length_a   1.000
_cell.length_b   1.000
_cell.length_c   1.000
_cell.angle_alpha   90.00
_cell.angle_beta   90.00
_cell.angle_gamma   90.00
#
_symmetry.space_group_name_H-M   'P 1'
#
loop_
_entity.id
_entity.type
_entity.pdbx_description
1 polymer ?
#
loop_
_entity_poly.entity_id
_entity_poly.type
_entity_poly.pdbx_seq_one_letter_code
_entity_poly.pdbx_strand_id
1 'polypeptide(L)'
;MAATRTVRLGSMAYVDPDGRVRRADCGAEVQIHPDHVERFDRLNVLQEPATPAPREEPAEPVEDKPVETKRRPGRPRKTETES
;
A
#
# COMPACT_ATOMS: atom_id res chain seq x y z
N MET A 1 5.02 7.03 -24.25
CA MET A 1 5.30 5.58 -24.37
C MET A 1 4.89 4.92 -23.06
N ALA A 2 4.21 3.78 -23.12
CA ALA A 2 3.87 3.01 -21.92
C ALA A 2 5.13 2.45 -21.27
N ALA A 3 5.15 2.34 -19.93
CA ALA A 3 6.27 1.76 -19.19
C ALA A 3 5.89 0.40 -18.61
N THR A 4 6.72 -0.61 -18.83
CA THR A 4 6.56 -1.93 -18.21
C THR A 4 7.14 -1.93 -16.79
N ARG A 5 6.36 -2.44 -15.83
CA ARG A 5 6.79 -2.62 -14.43
C ARG A 5 6.26 -3.93 -13.87
N THR A 6 7.05 -4.53 -12.99
CA THR A 6 6.61 -5.67 -12.19
C THR A 6 5.96 -5.18 -10.90
N VAL A 7 4.77 -5.66 -10.58
CA VAL A 7 4.10 -5.35 -9.32
C VAL A 7 4.84 -6.05 -8.17
N ARG A 8 5.20 -5.29 -7.14
CA ARG A 8 5.93 -5.75 -5.96
C ARG A 8 5.03 -5.93 -4.74
N LEU A 9 3.93 -5.18 -4.67
CA LEU A 9 2.94 -5.26 -3.60
C LEU A 9 1.83 -6.27 -3.92
N GLY A 10 1.28 -6.92 -2.89
CA GLY A 10 0.32 -8.03 -3.03
C GLY A 10 -0.73 -7.87 -4.14
N SER A 11 -1.50 -6.79 -4.14
CA SER A 11 -2.38 -6.40 -5.26
C SER A 11 -2.31 -4.88 -5.44
N MET A 12 -2.04 -4.42 -6.66
CA MET A 12 -1.88 -3.00 -6.96
C MET A 12 -2.80 -2.53 -8.09
N ALA A 13 -3.42 -1.38 -7.88
CA ALA A 13 -4.19 -0.70 -8.92
C ALA A 13 -3.28 0.22 -9.74
N TYR A 14 -3.47 0.25 -11.05
CA TYR A 14 -2.68 1.05 -11.98
C TYR A 14 -3.53 1.55 -13.14
N VAL A 15 -3.03 2.56 -13.85
CA VAL A 15 -3.65 3.07 -15.08
C VAL A 15 -2.90 2.48 -16.26
N ASP A 16 -3.61 1.77 -17.13
CA ASP A 16 -3.04 1.17 -18.34
C ASP A 16 -2.80 2.23 -19.44
N PRO A 17 -2.16 1.88 -20.57
CA PRO A 17 -1.90 2.84 -21.66
C PRO A 17 -3.18 3.42 -22.27
N ASP A 18 -4.31 2.74 -22.13
CA ASP A 18 -5.63 3.19 -22.59
C ASP A 18 -6.33 4.12 -21.59
N GLY A 19 -5.68 4.44 -20.45
CA GLY A 19 -6.23 5.30 -19.40
C GLY A 19 -7.20 4.59 -18.46
N ARG A 20 -7.31 3.25 -18.52
CA ARG A 20 -8.24 2.47 -17.69
C ARG A 20 -7.56 2.03 -16.40
N VAL A 21 -8.32 2.09 -15.32
CA VAL A 21 -7.88 1.56 -14.02
C VAL A 21 -7.99 0.04 -14.04
N ARG A 22 -6.87 -0.63 -13.81
CA ARG A 22 -6.78 -2.09 -13.68
C ARG A 22 -6.14 -2.47 -12.36
N ARG A 23 -6.19 -3.77 -12.04
CA ARG A 23 -5.51 -4.39 -10.90
C ARG A 23 -4.66 -5.54 -11.36
N ALA A 24 -3.51 -5.71 -10.71
CA ALA A 24 -2.63 -6.84 -10.89
C ALA A 24 -2.01 -7.25 -9.55
N ASP A 25 -1.74 -8.54 -9.42
CA ASP A 25 -1.14 -9.14 -8.23
C ASP A 25 0.38 -9.06 -8.27
N CYS A 26 1.04 -9.32 -7.13
CA CYS A 26 2.49 -9.30 -7.04
C CYS A 26 3.14 -10.29 -8.03
N GLY A 27 4.26 -9.88 -8.62
CA GLY A 27 4.97 -10.62 -9.65
C GLY A 27 4.43 -10.42 -11.07
N ALA A 28 3.25 -9.82 -11.25
CA ALA A 28 2.72 -9.55 -12.58
C ALA A 28 3.46 -8.41 -13.28
N GLU A 29 3.76 -8.59 -14.57
CA GLU A 29 4.25 -7.52 -15.45
C GLU A 29 3.07 -6.73 -16.01
N VAL A 30 3.08 -5.41 -15.81
CA VAL A 30 2.02 -4.50 -16.25
C VAL A 30 2.57 -3.36 -17.10
N GLN A 31 1.78 -2.92 -18.07
CA GLN A 31 2.05 -1.70 -18.83
C GLN A 31 1.29 -0.54 -18.19
N ILE A 32 2.00 0.53 -17.84
CA ILE A 32 1.45 1.68 -17.12
C ILE A 32 1.47 2.90 -18.04
N HIS A 33 0.43 3.71 -17.93
CA HIS A 33 0.35 5.02 -18.57
C HIS A 33 1.54 5.91 -18.18
N PRO A 34 2.21 6.60 -19.13
CA PRO A 34 3.42 7.40 -18.86
C PRO A 34 3.25 8.39 -17.70
N ASP A 35 2.13 9.11 -17.65
CA ASP A 35 1.86 10.12 -16.61
C ASP A 35 1.68 9.54 -15.20
N HIS A 36 1.50 8.22 -15.09
CA HIS A 36 1.25 7.54 -13.83
C HIS A 36 2.43 6.67 -13.38
N VAL A 37 3.51 6.59 -14.16
CA VAL A 37 4.69 5.76 -13.84
C VAL A 37 5.33 6.20 -12.52
N GLU A 38 5.61 7.48 -12.32
CA GLU A 38 6.23 7.96 -11.07
C GLU A 38 5.35 7.71 -9.85
N ARG A 39 4.03 7.79 -10.00
CA ARG A 39 3.10 7.49 -8.92
C ARG A 39 3.08 6.00 -8.62
N PHE A 40 3.08 5.16 -9.67
CA PHE A 40 3.15 3.72 -9.53
C PHE A 40 4.46 3.32 -8.83
N ASP A 41 5.61 3.81 -9.29
CA ASP A 41 6.92 3.45 -8.74
C ASP A 41 7.05 3.85 -7.27
N ARG A 42 6.52 5.02 -6.86
CA ARG A 42 6.47 5.44 -5.45
C ARG A 42 5.64 4.51 -4.57
N LEU A 43 4.55 3.96 -5.10
CA LEU A 43 3.68 3.04 -4.37
C LEU A 43 4.22 1.61 -4.43
N ASN A 44 4.90 1.23 -5.50
CA ASN A 44 5.39 -0.12 -5.77
C ASN A 44 6.72 -0.45 -5.07
N VAL A 45 6.94 0.10 -3.87
CA VAL A 45 8.15 -0.16 -3.09
C VAL A 45 7.84 -1.23 -2.05
N LEU A 46 8.54 -2.37 -2.13
CA LEU A 46 8.69 -3.25 -0.97
C LEU A 46 9.54 -2.46 0.03
N GLN A 47 8.97 -2.05 1.17
CA GLN A 47 9.82 -1.62 2.28
C GLN A 47 10.80 -2.77 2.55
N GLU A 48 12.09 -2.50 2.41
CA GLU A 48 13.09 -3.44 2.90
C GLU A 48 12.76 -3.74 4.36
N PRO A 49 12.76 -5.01 4.79
CA PRO A 49 12.67 -5.29 6.21
C PRO A 49 13.80 -4.49 6.86
N ALA A 50 13.44 -3.57 7.75
CA ALA A 50 14.42 -2.72 8.41
C ALA A 50 15.53 -3.63 8.93
N THR A 51 16.73 -3.51 8.37
CA THR A 51 17.92 -4.17 8.90
C THR A 51 17.92 -3.85 10.38
N PRO A 52 17.89 -4.85 11.29
CA PRO A 52 17.96 -4.54 12.70
C PRO A 52 19.22 -3.70 12.90
N ALA A 53 19.03 -2.49 13.44
CA ALA A 53 20.15 -1.65 13.84
C ALA A 53 21.10 -2.50 14.72
N PRO A 54 22.43 -2.27 14.67
CA PRO A 54 23.34 -2.95 15.56
C PRO A 54 22.83 -2.78 17.00
N ARG A 55 22.46 -3.89 17.63
CA ARG A 55 21.95 -3.92 19.00
C ARG A 55 23.10 -3.51 19.90
N GLU A 56 23.12 -2.24 20.32
CA GLU A 56 23.83 -1.86 21.53
C GLU A 56 23.12 -2.56 22.70
N GLU A 57 23.83 -3.46 23.39
CA GLU A 57 23.33 -4.11 24.61
C GLU A 57 23.28 -3.09 25.78
N PRO A 58 22.68 -3.43 26.93
CA PRO A 58 21.28 -3.16 27.26
C PRO A 58 21.15 -2.11 28.38
N ALA A 59 20.14 -1.24 28.31
CA ALA A 59 19.70 -0.46 29.47
C ALA A 59 18.23 -0.82 29.80
N GLU A 60 18.00 -0.93 31.10
CA GLU A 60 16.86 -1.50 31.83
C GLU A 60 15.46 -0.90 31.52
N PRO A 61 14.36 -1.56 31.96
CA PRO A 61 13.03 -1.37 31.40
C PRO A 61 12.24 -0.26 32.10
N VAL A 62 11.42 0.49 31.34
CA VAL A 62 10.31 1.27 31.92
C VAL A 62 9.10 1.35 30.99
N GLU A 63 8.08 0.64 31.45
CA GLU A 63 6.64 0.96 31.41
C GLU A 63 5.90 1.18 30.08
N ASP A 64 5.24 0.07 29.71
CA ASP A 64 3.96 -0.04 29.03
C ASP A 64 2.98 1.11 29.34
N LYS A 65 2.52 1.78 28.29
CA LYS A 65 1.23 2.49 28.31
C LYS A 65 0.43 2.07 27.09
N PRO A 66 -0.78 1.52 27.25
CA PRO A 66 -1.60 1.09 26.14
C PRO A 66 -2.12 2.33 25.39
N VAL A 67 -1.77 2.45 24.11
CA VAL A 67 -2.37 3.48 23.25
C VAL A 67 -3.80 3.03 22.93
N GLU A 68 -4.74 3.65 23.64
CA GLU A 68 -6.17 3.53 23.44
C GLU A 68 -6.52 3.97 22.01
N THR A 69 -6.59 3.01 21.09
CA THR A 69 -7.06 3.25 19.73
C THR A 69 -8.57 3.44 19.78
N LYS A 70 -9.00 4.69 19.96
CA LYS A 70 -10.39 5.11 19.78
C LYS A 70 -10.86 4.69 18.38
N ARG A 71 -11.56 3.55 18.33
CA ARG A 71 -12.30 3.08 17.16
C ARG A 71 -13.26 4.18 16.76
N ARG A 72 -13.04 4.79 15.59
CA ARG A 72 -14.01 5.71 15.02
C ARG A 72 -15.32 4.95 14.82
N PRO A 73 -16.46 5.45 15.33
CA PRO A 73 -17.74 4.80 15.16
C PRO A 73 -18.06 4.69 13.66
N GLY A 74 -18.53 3.50 13.29
CA GLY A 74 -18.81 3.12 11.91
C GLY A 74 -19.64 4.16 11.17
N ARG A 75 -19.20 4.47 9.95
CA ARG A 75 -20.02 5.17 8.96
C ARG A 75 -21.34 4.40 8.83
N PRO A 76 -22.51 5.04 9.02
CA PRO A 76 -23.78 4.36 8.83
C PRO A 76 -23.90 3.96 7.36
N ARG A 77 -24.08 2.66 7.08
CA ARG A 77 -24.59 2.20 5.78
C ARG A 77 -26.01 2.76 5.67
N LYS A 78 -26.20 3.74 4.79
CA LYS A 78 -27.53 4.06 4.28
C LYS A 78 -27.97 2.85 3.43
N THR A 79 -28.84 2.02 3.98
CA THR A 79 -29.77 1.22 3.18
C THR A 79 -30.87 2.18 2.73
N GLU A 80 -30.75 2.66 1.50
CA GLU A 80 -31.89 3.21 0.76
C GLU A 80 -32.75 2.03 0.27
N THR A 81 -33.93 1.93 0.89
CA THR A 81 -35.27 1.77 0.32
C THR A 81 -35.43 1.14 -1.09
N GLU A 82 -36.40 0.22 -1.13
CA GLU A 82 -37.39 -0.03 -2.20
C GLU A 82 -37.16 -1.18 -3.19
N SER A 83 -37.82 -2.32 -2.94
CA SER A 83 -39.00 -2.80 -3.69
C SER A 83 -39.51 -4.12 -3.12
#